data_AF-A0A446CYJ2-F1
#
_entry.id   AF-A0A446CYJ2-F1
#
_cell.length_a   1.000
_cell.length_b   1.000
_cell.length_c   1.000
_cell.angle_alpha   90.00
_cell.angle_beta   90.00
_cell.angle_gamma   90.00
#
_symmetry.space_group_name_H-M   'P 1'
#
loop_
_entity.id
_entity.type
_entity.pdbx_description
1 polymer ?
#
loop_
_entity_poly.entity_id
_entity_poly.type
_entity_poly.pdbx_seq_one_letter_code
_entity_poly.pdbx_strand_id
1 'polypeptide(L)'
;MNVNKKIEFLFRHWLLLGCRWRSPYHRIAYELTARPKLATIHRLLDFGFISRASQLLKTLPMHSVVQAKLALLGGERELALLYLRNAISSLSIESAETKRTLKLLTRLSPQEAAEYWFETGNSRLSAQINAVMTPKRAVQLLAPYIPSGDEHLLIANSVSEPQEKLIQLNLYFESMGLLPVSLIDNKKKIDIGNISTNTNRSPKSRPTVSVVMTVFNGHKYIRAAALSVIQQIDVNTELIIIDDGSTDNTWKIICELQQEHPTHIRCKRLITNIGTYNAKNIGLRLCRSDYIAFQDADDWSHPERLKRAITWLQKSSQRVAVTCRYVRLNEDSIFHSPAIWPMRQWSPNTLVFRRREVLSKIGGFDTVQVGADTEYFERIRAVFGDKRIAIQNHVALLAMSLPTSLMHNPNTGPDATGYSSTRIAYREKSAEKILQSIESSQNLRMPL
;
A
#
# COMPACT_ATOMS: atom_id res chain seq x y z
N MET A 1 13.73 1.26 -35.49
CA MET A 1 14.62 1.16 -34.31
C MET A 1 15.47 -0.11 -34.43
N ASN A 2 16.75 -0.05 -34.06
CA ASN A 2 17.81 -0.97 -34.51
C ASN A 2 17.77 -2.34 -33.78
N VAL A 3 17.73 -3.45 -34.54
CA VAL A 3 17.77 -4.85 -34.02
C VAL A 3 18.94 -5.06 -33.05
N ASN A 4 20.04 -4.35 -33.25
CA ASN A 4 21.23 -4.41 -32.39
C ASN A 4 20.94 -3.97 -30.95
N LYS A 5 20.13 -2.92 -30.72
CA LYS A 5 19.77 -2.47 -29.36
C LYS A 5 18.97 -3.52 -28.59
N LYS A 6 18.12 -4.27 -29.30
CA LYS A 6 17.30 -5.34 -28.70
C LYS A 6 18.16 -6.53 -28.31
N ILE A 7 19.07 -6.95 -29.20
CA ILE A 7 20.01 -8.05 -28.92
C ILE A 7 20.91 -7.67 -27.74
N GLU A 8 21.43 -6.45 -27.72
CA GLU A 8 22.26 -5.93 -26.64
C GLU A 8 21.52 -5.92 -25.29
N PHE A 9 20.28 -5.43 -25.25
CA PHE A 9 19.46 -5.46 -24.03
C PHE A 9 19.22 -6.90 -23.53
N LEU A 10 18.86 -7.81 -24.44
CA LEU A 10 18.67 -9.23 -24.09
C LEU A 10 19.97 -9.84 -23.59
N PHE A 11 21.10 -9.58 -24.24
CA PHE A 11 22.40 -10.08 -23.79
C PHE A 11 22.72 -9.60 -22.36
N ARG A 12 22.55 -8.29 -22.09
CA ARG A 12 22.82 -7.68 -20.78
C ARG A 12 21.89 -8.17 -19.67
N HIS A 13 20.61 -8.44 -19.94
CA HIS A 13 19.64 -8.71 -18.88
C HIS A 13 19.07 -10.14 -18.86
N TRP A 14 19.17 -10.90 -19.95
CA TRP A 14 18.62 -12.25 -20.08
C TRP A 14 19.66 -13.32 -19.72
N LEU A 15 20.90 -13.19 -20.21
CA LEU A 15 21.96 -14.17 -19.96
C LEU A 15 22.49 -14.15 -18.52
N LEU A 16 22.37 -13.03 -17.81
CA LEU A 16 22.89 -12.92 -16.45
C LEU A 16 21.99 -13.54 -15.36
N LEU A 17 20.73 -13.91 -15.62
CA LEU A 17 19.77 -14.22 -14.53
C LEU A 17 18.73 -15.34 -14.77
N GLY A 18 18.84 -16.14 -15.84
CA GLY A 18 18.00 -17.35 -16.02
C GLY A 18 16.48 -17.12 -16.02
N CYS A 19 16.01 -15.89 -16.21
CA CYS A 19 14.61 -15.50 -16.17
C CYS A 19 14.29 -14.57 -17.34
N ARG A 20 13.15 -14.79 -18.01
CA ARG A 20 12.70 -13.96 -19.13
C ARG A 20 12.55 -12.48 -18.74
N TRP A 21 12.07 -12.19 -17.53
CA TRP A 21 11.97 -10.82 -16.97
C TRP A 21 12.25 -10.81 -15.47
N ARG A 22 13.25 -10.05 -15.02
CA ARG A 22 13.61 -9.93 -13.60
C ARG A 22 12.56 -9.15 -12.79
N SER A 23 12.09 -8.03 -13.35
CA SER A 23 11.06 -7.16 -12.75
C SER A 23 10.14 -6.59 -13.84
N PRO A 24 9.01 -5.97 -13.48
CA PRO A 24 8.12 -5.33 -14.43
C PRO A 24 8.81 -4.22 -15.24
N TYR A 25 9.76 -3.50 -14.64
CA TYR A 25 10.52 -2.46 -15.34
C TYR A 25 11.43 -3.03 -16.45
N HIS A 26 12.06 -4.19 -16.24
CA HIS A 26 12.82 -4.87 -17.29
C HIS A 26 11.91 -5.29 -18.45
N ARG A 27 10.69 -5.73 -18.13
CA ARG A 27 9.68 -6.08 -19.12
C ARG A 27 9.20 -4.84 -19.89
N ILE A 28 8.96 -3.72 -19.21
CA ILE A 28 8.59 -2.43 -19.85
C ILE A 28 9.71 -1.98 -20.79
N ALA A 29 10.96 -1.92 -20.32
CA ALA A 29 12.11 -1.54 -21.15
C ALA A 29 12.17 -2.38 -22.43
N TYR A 30 12.06 -3.71 -22.31
CA TYR A 30 12.02 -4.57 -23.48
C TYR A 30 10.82 -4.31 -24.40
N GLU A 31 9.60 -4.24 -23.86
CA GLU A 31 8.38 -4.02 -24.65
C GLU A 31 8.43 -2.69 -25.42
N LEU A 32 9.05 -1.66 -24.85
CA LEU A 32 9.27 -0.37 -25.49
C LEU A 32 10.33 -0.41 -26.59
N THR A 33 11.35 -1.28 -26.46
CA THR A 33 12.32 -1.50 -27.55
C THR A 33 11.78 -2.37 -28.67
N ALA A 34 10.74 -3.16 -28.39
CA ALA A 34 10.03 -3.98 -29.36
C ALA A 34 8.91 -3.17 -30.03
N ARG A 35 7.86 -3.86 -30.52
CA ARG A 35 6.63 -3.22 -30.99
C ARG A 35 5.64 -3.16 -29.81
N PRO A 36 5.35 -1.98 -29.23
CA PRO A 36 4.41 -1.87 -28.13
C PRO A 36 3.01 -2.35 -28.54
N LYS A 37 2.31 -3.00 -27.60
CA LYS A 37 0.93 -3.46 -27.78
C LYS A 37 0.03 -2.79 -26.74
N LEU A 38 -1.29 -2.98 -26.85
CA LEU A 38 -2.26 -2.51 -25.85
C LEU A 38 -1.90 -2.96 -24.41
N ALA A 39 -1.41 -4.20 -24.26
CA ALA A 39 -0.94 -4.72 -22.97
C ALA A 39 0.28 -3.94 -22.39
N THR A 40 1.11 -3.36 -23.25
CA THR A 40 2.23 -2.49 -22.86
C THR A 40 1.70 -1.17 -22.29
N ILE A 41 0.68 -0.58 -22.92
CA ILE A 41 0.04 0.65 -22.40
C ILE A 41 -0.58 0.40 -21.01
N HIS A 42 -1.34 -0.69 -20.84
CA HIS A 42 -1.89 -1.01 -19.51
C HIS A 42 -0.80 -1.12 -18.44
N ARG A 43 0.33 -1.75 -18.77
CA ARG A 43 1.48 -1.90 -17.88
C ARG A 43 2.14 -0.56 -17.58
N LEU A 44 2.34 0.31 -18.58
CA LEU A 44 2.83 1.66 -18.37
C LEU A 44 1.96 2.41 -17.35
N LEU A 45 0.64 2.36 -17.53
CA LEU A 45 -0.31 3.00 -16.63
C LEU A 45 -0.37 2.35 -15.24
N ASP A 46 -0.15 1.03 -15.12
CA ASP A 46 -0.05 0.35 -13.82
C ASP A 46 1.15 0.86 -12.99
N PHE A 47 2.19 1.35 -13.65
CA PHE A 47 3.44 1.81 -13.04
C PHE A 47 3.60 3.33 -13.04
N GLY A 48 2.61 4.08 -13.55
CA GLY A 48 2.58 5.54 -13.49
C GLY A 48 3.18 6.26 -14.69
N PHE A 49 3.49 5.58 -15.79
CA PHE A 49 4.03 6.18 -17.03
C PHE A 49 2.90 6.77 -17.90
N ILE A 50 2.29 7.86 -17.44
CA ILE A 50 1.13 8.50 -18.10
C ILE A 50 1.52 9.12 -19.45
N SER A 51 2.60 9.88 -19.49
CA SER A 51 3.10 10.57 -20.67
C SER A 51 3.49 9.58 -21.78
N ARG A 52 4.27 8.53 -21.46
CA ARG A 52 4.60 7.47 -22.43
C ARG A 52 3.35 6.73 -22.92
N ALA A 53 2.43 6.40 -22.01
CA ALA A 53 1.18 5.73 -22.37
C ALA A 53 0.32 6.57 -23.32
N SER A 54 0.18 7.87 -23.04
CA SER A 54 -0.56 8.81 -23.88
C SER A 54 0.03 8.92 -25.28
N GLN A 55 1.36 9.04 -25.39
CA GLN A 55 2.05 9.09 -26.68
C GLN A 55 1.85 7.80 -27.49
N LEU A 56 1.96 6.62 -26.86
CA LEU A 56 1.76 5.34 -27.54
C LEU A 56 0.30 5.14 -27.97
N LEU A 57 -0.67 5.62 -27.19
CA LEU A 57 -2.08 5.49 -27.52
C LEU A 57 -2.44 6.20 -28.82
N LYS A 58 -1.78 7.33 -29.15
CA LYS A 58 -1.95 8.03 -30.45
C LYS A 58 -1.61 7.17 -31.67
N THR A 59 -0.87 6.08 -31.47
CA THR A 59 -0.40 5.17 -32.55
C THR A 59 -1.16 3.85 -32.60
N LEU A 60 -2.12 3.63 -31.70
CA LEU A 60 -2.91 2.41 -31.59
C LEU A 60 -4.41 2.70 -31.71
N PRO A 61 -5.24 1.72 -32.08
CA PRO A 61 -6.69 1.88 -32.12
C PRO A 61 -7.23 2.37 -30.77
N MET A 62 -8.24 3.25 -30.82
CA MET A 62 -8.90 3.77 -29.62
C MET A 62 -9.46 2.62 -28.77
N HIS A 63 -9.15 2.65 -27.47
CA HIS A 63 -9.60 1.63 -26.53
C HIS A 63 -10.14 2.28 -25.25
N SER A 64 -11.46 2.23 -25.08
CA SER A 64 -12.18 3.02 -24.06
C SER A 64 -11.68 2.73 -22.64
N VAL A 65 -11.34 1.47 -22.30
CA VAL A 65 -10.78 1.14 -20.96
C VAL A 65 -9.42 1.80 -20.68
N VAL A 66 -8.57 1.93 -21.71
CA VAL A 66 -7.26 2.59 -21.55
C VAL A 66 -7.43 4.09 -21.40
N GLN A 67 -8.32 4.68 -22.20
CA GLN A 67 -8.67 6.10 -22.10
C GLN A 67 -9.27 6.42 -20.73
N ALA A 68 -10.16 5.57 -20.22
CA ALA A 68 -10.71 5.70 -18.87
C ALA A 68 -9.60 5.69 -17.81
N LYS A 69 -8.64 4.77 -17.92
CA LYS A 69 -7.53 4.68 -16.98
C LYS A 69 -6.61 5.91 -17.04
N LEU A 70 -6.35 6.42 -18.25
CA LEU A 70 -5.59 7.66 -18.46
C LEU A 70 -6.31 8.85 -17.82
N ALA A 71 -7.60 9.02 -18.11
CA ALA A 71 -8.43 10.07 -17.54
C ALA A 71 -8.45 10.01 -16.00
N LEU A 72 -8.64 8.82 -15.41
CA LEU A 72 -8.56 8.64 -13.94
C LEU A 72 -7.19 9.00 -13.36
N LEU A 73 -6.10 8.66 -14.07
CA LEU A 73 -4.75 9.00 -13.64
C LEU A 73 -4.41 10.47 -13.89
N GLY A 74 -5.15 11.17 -14.76
CA GLY A 74 -5.04 12.61 -15.02
C GLY A 74 -5.99 13.46 -14.19
N GLY A 75 -6.85 12.87 -13.35
CA GLY A 75 -7.86 13.58 -12.56
C GLY A 75 -9.15 13.91 -13.31
N GLU A 76 -9.31 13.46 -14.55
CA GLU A 76 -10.46 13.74 -15.41
C GLU A 76 -11.58 12.71 -15.20
N ARG A 77 -12.22 12.73 -14.03
CA ARG A 77 -13.19 11.70 -13.60
C ARG A 77 -14.42 11.58 -14.51
N GLU A 78 -15.00 12.70 -14.95
CA GLU A 78 -16.17 12.69 -15.85
C GLU A 78 -15.82 12.08 -17.21
N LEU A 79 -14.64 12.42 -17.73
CA LEU A 79 -14.15 11.84 -18.97
C LEU A 79 -13.84 10.35 -18.80
N ALA A 80 -13.29 9.95 -17.66
CA ALA A 80 -13.09 8.55 -17.33
C ALA A 80 -14.40 7.78 -17.29
N LEU A 81 -15.43 8.35 -16.67
CA LEU A 81 -16.78 7.80 -16.65
C LEU A 81 -17.26 7.59 -18.08
N LEU A 82 -17.25 8.63 -18.92
CA LEU A 82 -17.64 8.54 -20.33
C LEU A 82 -16.94 7.40 -21.07
N TYR A 83 -15.63 7.26 -20.89
CA TYR A 83 -14.87 6.17 -21.50
C TYR A 83 -15.22 4.79 -20.95
N LEU A 84 -15.43 4.65 -19.64
CA LEU A 84 -15.94 3.40 -19.08
C LEU A 84 -17.32 3.10 -19.64
N ARG A 85 -18.15 4.14 -19.88
CA ARG A 85 -19.49 3.96 -20.45
C ARG A 85 -19.44 3.30 -21.82
N ASN A 86 -18.59 3.84 -22.68
CA ASN A 86 -18.36 3.33 -24.03
C ASN A 86 -17.70 1.95 -24.04
N ALA A 87 -16.89 1.63 -23.02
CA ALA A 87 -16.28 0.30 -22.92
C ALA A 87 -17.35 -0.75 -22.60
N ILE A 88 -18.25 -0.49 -21.66
CA ILE A 88 -19.17 -1.51 -21.16
C ILE A 88 -20.20 -1.93 -22.21
N SER A 89 -20.67 -1.00 -23.03
CA SER A 89 -21.62 -1.28 -24.12
C SER A 89 -21.06 -2.21 -25.21
N SER A 90 -19.74 -2.40 -25.27
CA SER A 90 -19.04 -3.18 -26.30
C SER A 90 -18.38 -4.46 -25.77
N LEU A 91 -18.44 -4.74 -24.47
CA LEU A 91 -17.68 -5.81 -23.83
C LEU A 91 -18.50 -7.09 -23.62
N SER A 92 -17.88 -8.24 -23.89
CA SER A 92 -18.41 -9.56 -23.54
C SER A 92 -18.14 -9.93 -22.07
N ILE A 93 -18.94 -10.86 -21.53
CA ILE A 93 -18.97 -11.22 -20.10
C ILE A 93 -17.65 -11.83 -19.59
N GLU A 94 -16.80 -12.38 -20.47
CA GLU A 94 -15.60 -13.14 -20.06
C GLU A 94 -14.25 -12.43 -20.32
N SER A 95 -14.26 -11.24 -20.93
CA SER A 95 -13.00 -10.61 -21.38
C SER A 95 -12.13 -10.07 -20.23
N ALA A 96 -10.81 -10.00 -20.45
CA ALA A 96 -9.87 -9.37 -19.52
C ALA A 96 -10.11 -7.86 -19.36
N GLU A 97 -10.68 -7.22 -20.37
CA GLU A 97 -11.08 -5.80 -20.33
C GLU A 97 -12.26 -5.58 -19.42
N THR A 98 -13.26 -6.47 -19.43
CA THR A 98 -14.37 -6.45 -18.47
C THR A 98 -13.84 -6.42 -17.04
N LYS A 99 -12.90 -7.30 -16.69
CA LYS A 99 -12.29 -7.32 -15.35
C LYS A 99 -11.56 -6.02 -15.00
N ARG A 100 -10.91 -5.36 -15.98
CA ARG A 100 -10.22 -4.07 -15.77
C ARG A 100 -11.22 -2.94 -15.57
N THR A 101 -12.26 -2.89 -16.39
CA THR A 101 -13.35 -1.92 -16.28
C THR A 101 -14.03 -2.01 -14.91
N LEU A 102 -14.40 -3.22 -14.47
CA LEU A 102 -14.97 -3.46 -13.13
C LEU A 102 -14.06 -2.90 -12.02
N LYS A 103 -12.75 -3.16 -12.12
CA LYS A 103 -11.76 -2.66 -11.14
C LYS A 103 -11.63 -1.13 -11.14
N LEU A 104 -11.87 -0.46 -12.27
CA LEU A 104 -11.85 1.00 -12.34
C LEU A 104 -13.15 1.59 -11.77
N LEU A 105 -14.30 0.95 -12.00
CA LEU A 105 -15.58 1.38 -11.45
C LEU A 105 -15.59 1.41 -9.92
N THR A 106 -14.93 0.45 -9.25
CA THR A 106 -14.87 0.46 -7.78
C THR A 106 -14.11 1.63 -7.17
N ARG A 107 -13.48 2.48 -7.99
CA ARG A 107 -12.81 3.73 -7.56
C ARG A 107 -13.71 4.97 -7.64
N LEU A 108 -14.87 4.86 -8.27
CA LEU A 108 -15.88 5.91 -8.35
C LEU A 108 -16.76 5.86 -7.10
N SER A 109 -17.69 6.82 -6.92
CA SER A 109 -18.65 6.85 -5.81
C SER A 109 -19.71 5.76 -6.00
N PRO A 110 -20.35 5.29 -4.91
CA PRO A 110 -21.40 4.29 -5.04
C PRO A 110 -22.55 4.71 -5.93
N GLN A 111 -22.93 5.98 -5.78
CA GLN A 111 -24.02 6.60 -6.51
C GLN A 111 -23.70 6.69 -8.01
N GLU A 112 -22.51 7.13 -8.40
CA GLU A 112 -22.12 7.20 -9.82
C GLU A 112 -22.07 5.83 -10.48
N ALA A 113 -21.61 4.81 -9.75
CA ALA A 113 -21.64 3.45 -10.26
C ALA A 113 -23.10 2.98 -10.47
N ALA A 114 -23.98 3.25 -9.52
CA ALA A 114 -25.39 2.84 -9.57
C ALA A 114 -26.23 3.58 -10.62
N GLU A 115 -26.10 4.90 -10.74
CA GLU A 115 -26.74 5.69 -11.79
C GLU A 115 -26.35 5.16 -13.17
N TYR A 116 -25.08 4.86 -13.38
CA TYR A 116 -24.58 4.30 -14.63
C TYR A 116 -25.04 2.85 -14.89
N TRP A 117 -25.42 2.11 -13.84
CA TRP A 117 -25.92 0.76 -13.95
C TRP A 117 -27.38 0.68 -14.41
N PHE A 118 -28.25 1.58 -13.91
CA PHE A 118 -29.65 1.64 -14.35
C PHE A 118 -29.74 1.83 -15.88
N GLU A 119 -28.71 2.43 -16.50
CA GLU A 119 -28.60 2.59 -17.94
C GLU A 119 -28.18 1.32 -18.72
N THR A 120 -27.58 0.29 -18.08
CA THR A 120 -26.85 -0.79 -18.79
C THR A 120 -27.29 -2.24 -18.51
N GLY A 121 -28.11 -2.51 -17.47
CA GLY A 121 -28.79 -3.81 -17.29
C GLY A 121 -27.93 -5.05 -16.98
N ASN A 122 -26.66 -4.90 -16.57
CA ASN A 122 -25.72 -6.04 -16.36
C ASN A 122 -25.75 -6.61 -14.92
N SER A 123 -26.07 -7.91 -14.75
CA SER A 123 -26.34 -8.57 -13.45
C SER A 123 -25.11 -8.87 -12.58
N ARG A 124 -23.92 -9.14 -13.16
CA ARG A 124 -22.69 -9.39 -12.37
C ARG A 124 -22.13 -8.10 -11.76
N LEU A 125 -22.26 -7.01 -12.51
CA LEU A 125 -21.93 -5.67 -12.03
C LEU A 125 -22.97 -5.20 -10.98
N SER A 126 -24.25 -5.59 -11.09
CA SER A 126 -25.27 -5.35 -10.06
C SER A 126 -24.86 -5.86 -8.68
N ALA A 127 -24.27 -7.05 -8.60
CA ALA A 127 -23.83 -7.61 -7.31
C ALA A 127 -22.69 -6.78 -6.69
N GLN A 128 -21.79 -6.24 -7.51
CA GLN A 128 -20.65 -5.43 -7.06
C GLN A 128 -21.03 -3.99 -6.72
N ILE A 129 -21.98 -3.39 -7.46
CA ILE A 129 -22.44 -2.01 -7.25
C ILE A 129 -23.44 -1.90 -6.10
N ASN A 130 -24.41 -2.80 -6.03
CA ASN A 130 -25.30 -2.84 -4.86
C ASN A 130 -24.52 -3.11 -3.57
N ALA A 131 -23.34 -3.73 -3.69
CA ALA A 131 -22.43 -3.92 -2.58
C ALA A 131 -21.62 -2.72 -2.13
N VAL A 132 -21.73 -1.68 -2.92
CA VAL A 132 -21.05 -0.43 -2.72
C VAL A 132 -22.06 0.63 -2.23
N MET A 133 -23.36 0.48 -2.56
CA MET A 133 -24.45 1.42 -2.25
C MET A 133 -25.00 1.33 -0.81
N THR A 134 -25.12 0.14 -0.23
CA THR A 134 -25.45 -0.01 1.20
C THR A 134 -24.70 -1.20 1.79
N PRO A 135 -23.96 -1.04 2.91
CA PRO A 135 -23.16 -2.14 3.46
C PRO A 135 -23.98 -3.40 3.79
N LYS A 136 -25.26 -3.23 4.16
CA LYS A 136 -26.19 -4.32 4.45
C LYS A 136 -26.65 -5.10 3.21
N ARG A 137 -26.87 -4.45 2.07
CA ARG A 137 -27.24 -5.10 0.79
C ARG A 137 -26.02 -5.71 0.09
N ALA A 138 -24.84 -5.14 0.34
CA ALA A 138 -23.56 -5.65 -0.12
C ALA A 138 -23.25 -7.06 0.26
N VAL A 139 -23.46 -7.32 1.53
CA VAL A 139 -23.26 -8.61 2.16
C VAL A 139 -24.18 -9.64 1.51
N GLN A 140 -25.45 -9.31 1.30
CA GLN A 140 -26.43 -10.20 0.68
C GLN A 140 -26.09 -10.56 -0.78
N LEU A 141 -25.44 -9.65 -1.52
CA LEU A 141 -25.18 -9.84 -2.95
C LEU A 141 -23.78 -10.38 -3.26
N LEU A 142 -22.78 -10.11 -2.43
CA LEU A 142 -21.42 -10.61 -2.60
C LEU A 142 -21.14 -11.93 -1.87
N ALA A 143 -21.88 -12.23 -0.80
CA ALA A 143 -21.69 -13.45 -0.01
C ALA A 143 -21.68 -14.76 -0.83
N PRO A 144 -22.50 -14.94 -1.89
CA PRO A 144 -22.48 -16.16 -2.69
C PRO A 144 -21.30 -16.25 -3.67
N TYR A 145 -20.60 -15.15 -3.98
CA TYR A 145 -19.71 -15.08 -5.15
C TYR A 145 -18.24 -14.74 -4.83
N ILE A 146 -17.93 -14.16 -3.67
CA ILE A 146 -16.55 -13.78 -3.31
C ILE A 146 -16.33 -13.92 -1.79
N PRO A 147 -15.92 -15.10 -1.28
CA PRO A 147 -15.49 -15.25 0.11
C PRO A 147 -14.11 -14.58 0.26
N SER A 148 -14.11 -13.28 0.50
CA SER A 148 -12.87 -12.52 0.65
C SER A 148 -12.54 -12.28 2.12
N GLY A 149 -13.56 -12.08 2.95
CA GLY A 149 -13.48 -11.54 4.30
C GLY A 149 -13.91 -10.06 4.38
N ASP A 150 -13.70 -9.25 3.33
CA ASP A 150 -13.98 -7.79 3.37
C ASP A 150 -15.47 -7.49 3.65
N GLU A 151 -16.36 -8.45 3.40
CA GLU A 151 -17.79 -8.40 3.72
C GLU A 151 -18.04 -8.17 5.20
N HIS A 152 -17.22 -8.73 6.09
CA HIS A 152 -17.35 -8.51 7.54
C HIS A 152 -17.10 -7.06 7.92
N LEU A 153 -16.17 -6.38 7.26
CA LEU A 153 -15.91 -4.95 7.50
C LEU A 153 -17.09 -4.08 7.04
N LEU A 154 -17.77 -4.46 5.97
CA LEU A 154 -19.01 -3.81 5.55
C LEU A 154 -20.14 -4.04 6.57
N ILE A 155 -20.30 -5.25 7.11
CA ILE A 155 -21.25 -5.52 8.19
C ILE A 155 -20.91 -4.68 9.42
N ALA A 156 -19.63 -4.60 9.79
CA ALA A 156 -19.14 -3.79 10.92
C ALA A 156 -19.53 -2.31 10.75
N ASN A 157 -19.52 -1.78 9.53
CA ASN A 157 -19.97 -0.42 9.28
C ASN A 157 -21.49 -0.23 9.43
N SER A 158 -22.29 -1.30 9.29
CA SER A 158 -23.76 -1.24 9.39
C SER A 158 -24.32 -1.38 10.80
N VAL A 159 -23.48 -1.76 11.77
CA VAL A 159 -23.87 -1.94 13.17
C VAL A 159 -23.30 -0.80 14.03
N SER A 160 -24.03 -0.41 15.08
CA SER A 160 -23.63 0.69 15.97
C SER A 160 -22.91 0.19 17.22
N GLU A 161 -23.26 -0.99 17.72
CA GLU A 161 -22.73 -1.53 18.98
C GLU A 161 -21.25 -1.94 18.86
N PRO A 162 -20.35 -1.47 19.73
CA PRO A 162 -18.92 -1.78 19.65
C PRO A 162 -18.60 -3.28 19.66
N GLN A 163 -19.35 -4.07 20.43
CA GLN A 163 -19.15 -5.52 20.52
C GLN A 163 -19.53 -6.23 19.21
N GLU A 164 -20.62 -5.82 18.57
CA GLU A 164 -21.02 -6.37 17.27
C GLU A 164 -19.99 -6.01 16.18
N LYS A 165 -19.47 -4.78 16.19
CA LYS A 165 -18.36 -4.40 15.30
C LYS A 165 -17.12 -5.25 15.55
N LEU A 166 -16.78 -5.53 16.82
CA LEU A 166 -15.61 -6.34 17.18
C LEU A 166 -15.75 -7.77 16.67
N ILE A 167 -16.94 -8.38 16.79
CA ILE A 167 -17.23 -9.72 16.26
C ILE A 167 -16.94 -9.74 14.75
N GLN A 168 -17.42 -8.74 14.01
CA GLN A 168 -17.15 -8.67 12.57
C GLN A 168 -15.67 -8.44 12.24
N LEU A 169 -14.97 -7.59 12.99
CA LEU A 169 -13.52 -7.42 12.83
C LEU A 169 -12.76 -8.73 13.09
N ASN A 170 -13.19 -9.54 14.06
CA ASN A 170 -12.57 -10.82 14.34
C ASN A 170 -12.88 -11.87 13.28
N LEU A 171 -14.10 -11.92 12.74
CA LEU A 171 -14.44 -12.75 11.58
C LEU A 171 -13.61 -12.35 10.35
N TYR A 172 -13.36 -11.04 10.18
CA TYR A 172 -12.45 -10.55 9.15
C TYR A 172 -11.04 -11.10 9.33
N PHE A 173 -10.47 -11.00 10.53
CA PHE A 173 -9.14 -11.54 10.82
C PHE A 173 -9.08 -13.07 10.66
N GLU A 174 -10.09 -13.79 11.16
CA GLU A 174 -10.20 -15.24 11.04
C GLU A 174 -10.23 -15.70 9.57
N SER A 175 -10.92 -14.96 8.68
CA SER A 175 -10.94 -15.25 7.23
C SER A 175 -9.55 -15.21 6.58
N MET A 176 -8.57 -14.56 7.23
CA MET A 176 -7.17 -14.47 6.80
C MET A 176 -6.23 -15.33 7.68
N GLY A 177 -6.82 -16.16 8.55
CA GLY A 177 -6.15 -17.00 9.52
C GLY A 177 -5.39 -16.21 10.57
N LEU A 178 -5.84 -14.99 10.92
CA LEU A 178 -5.25 -14.15 11.96
C LEU A 178 -5.98 -14.35 13.29
N LEU A 179 -5.27 -14.18 14.39
CA LEU A 179 -5.81 -14.25 15.75
C LEU A 179 -6.88 -13.17 16.00
N PRO A 180 -7.91 -13.46 16.82
CA PRO A 180 -8.87 -12.45 17.22
C PRO A 180 -8.22 -11.42 18.16
N VAL A 181 -8.83 -10.25 18.22
CA VAL A 181 -8.49 -9.15 19.13
C VAL A 181 -9.63 -8.89 20.12
N SER A 182 -9.37 -8.08 21.13
CA SER A 182 -10.36 -7.66 22.13
C SER A 182 -10.36 -6.14 22.26
N LEU A 183 -11.38 -5.59 22.93
CA LEU A 183 -11.37 -4.19 23.35
C LEU A 183 -10.74 -4.07 24.75
N ILE A 184 -10.00 -2.99 24.99
CA ILE A 184 -9.51 -2.63 26.32
C ILE A 184 -10.70 -2.27 27.21
N ASP A 185 -11.61 -1.45 26.68
CA ASP A 185 -12.88 -1.10 27.30
C ASP A 185 -14.03 -1.50 26.35
N ASN A 186 -14.81 -2.47 26.81
CA ASN A 186 -15.93 -3.05 26.07
C ASN A 186 -17.07 -2.08 25.77
N LYS A 187 -17.12 -0.93 26.47
CA LYS A 187 -18.13 0.12 26.26
C LYS A 187 -17.68 1.19 25.26
N LYS A 188 -16.39 1.25 24.96
CA LYS A 188 -15.83 2.23 24.01
C LYS A 188 -15.86 1.68 22.59
N LYS A 189 -15.94 2.59 21.64
CA LYS A 189 -15.92 2.28 20.20
C LYS A 189 -14.61 1.59 19.77
N ILE A 190 -14.62 1.02 18.57
CA ILE A 190 -13.39 0.51 17.95
C ILE A 190 -12.49 1.69 17.61
N ASP A 191 -11.34 1.73 18.24
CA ASP A 191 -10.27 2.68 17.99
C ASP A 191 -8.95 1.95 18.17
N ILE A 192 -7.90 2.35 17.47
CA ILE A 192 -6.60 1.70 17.61
C ILE A 192 -6.05 1.79 19.04
N GLY A 193 -6.42 2.82 19.80
CA GLY A 193 -6.11 2.96 21.23
C GLY A 193 -7.04 2.21 22.17
N ASN A 194 -8.08 1.55 21.65
CA ASN A 194 -9.00 0.71 22.41
C ASN A 194 -8.92 -0.78 22.01
N ILE A 195 -8.02 -1.17 21.10
CA ILE A 195 -7.80 -2.57 20.71
C ILE A 195 -6.66 -3.16 21.53
N SER A 196 -6.87 -4.36 22.08
CA SER A 196 -5.87 -5.15 22.80
C SER A 196 -5.73 -6.55 22.23
N THR A 197 -4.61 -7.18 22.55
CA THR A 197 -4.34 -8.57 22.15
C THR A 197 -3.72 -9.31 23.31
N ASN A 198 -4.24 -10.50 23.61
CA ASN A 198 -3.68 -11.37 24.64
C ASN A 198 -2.46 -12.08 24.08
N THR A 199 -1.30 -11.44 24.17
CA THR A 199 -0.03 -12.01 23.72
C THR A 199 0.92 -12.16 24.89
N ASN A 200 1.13 -13.40 25.34
CA ASN A 200 2.17 -13.70 26.33
C ASN A 200 3.53 -13.61 25.64
N ARG A 201 4.36 -12.64 26.04
CA ARG A 201 5.74 -12.52 25.56
C ARG A 201 6.69 -13.40 26.36
N SER A 202 7.62 -14.05 25.68
CA SER A 202 8.90 -14.45 26.25
C SER A 202 10.00 -13.53 25.71
N PRO A 203 10.81 -12.88 26.56
CA PRO A 203 11.91 -12.04 26.08
C PRO A 203 12.97 -12.91 25.41
N LYS A 204 13.31 -12.62 24.14
CA LYS A 204 14.54 -13.11 23.51
C LYS A 204 15.62 -12.03 23.58
N SER A 205 16.89 -12.41 23.68
CA SER A 205 17.99 -11.50 24.03
C SER A 205 18.41 -10.50 22.94
N ARG A 206 18.06 -10.70 21.66
CA ARG A 206 18.39 -9.75 20.57
C ARG A 206 17.19 -9.42 19.69
N PRO A 207 16.94 -8.14 19.38
CA PRO A 207 15.91 -7.74 18.41
C PRO A 207 16.19 -8.36 17.05
N THR A 208 15.17 -8.96 16.44
CA THR A 208 15.25 -9.49 15.07
C THR A 208 14.81 -8.45 14.05
N VAL A 209 13.97 -7.49 14.43
CA VAL A 209 13.43 -6.46 13.54
C VAL A 209 13.58 -5.07 14.15
N SER A 210 14.16 -4.15 13.40
CA SER A 210 14.13 -2.71 13.68
C SER A 210 12.91 -2.10 12.99
N VAL A 211 11.99 -1.53 13.74
CA VAL A 211 10.85 -0.80 13.18
C VAL A 211 11.13 0.69 13.26
N VAL A 212 11.11 1.38 12.12
CA VAL A 212 11.24 2.84 12.07
C VAL A 212 9.85 3.45 12.02
N MET A 213 9.59 4.35 12.97
CA MET A 213 8.36 5.13 13.07
C MET A 213 8.74 6.61 13.12
N THR A 214 8.13 7.41 12.26
CA THR A 214 8.32 8.87 12.24
C THR A 214 7.03 9.54 12.66
N VAL A 215 7.12 10.63 13.41
CA VAL A 215 5.95 11.31 13.93
C VAL A 215 6.15 12.82 13.95
N PHE A 216 5.11 13.56 13.58
CA PHE A 216 4.99 14.99 13.76
C PHE A 216 3.56 15.26 14.24
N ASN A 217 3.42 15.82 15.44
CA ASN A 217 2.14 16.13 16.08
C ASN A 217 1.15 14.94 16.15
N GLY A 218 1.63 13.80 16.67
CA GLY A 218 0.91 12.52 16.73
C GLY A 218 0.44 12.10 18.13
N HIS A 219 0.32 13.04 19.09
CA HIS A 219 0.10 12.74 20.50
C HIS A 219 -1.11 11.82 20.78
N LYS A 220 -2.14 11.88 19.92
CA LYS A 220 -3.37 11.10 20.07
C LYS A 220 -3.16 9.59 19.92
N TYR A 221 -2.32 9.16 18.98
CA TYR A 221 -2.23 7.75 18.59
C TYR A 221 -0.84 7.12 18.77
N ILE A 222 0.21 7.92 19.00
CA ILE A 222 1.60 7.43 19.10
C ILE A 222 1.76 6.31 20.13
N ARG A 223 1.06 6.39 21.28
CA ARG A 223 1.09 5.34 22.32
C ARG A 223 0.52 4.02 21.80
N ALA A 224 -0.66 4.04 21.19
CA ALA A 224 -1.29 2.85 20.63
C ALA A 224 -0.44 2.24 19.49
N ALA A 225 0.06 3.08 18.59
CA ALA A 225 0.92 2.66 17.49
C ALA A 225 2.21 2.01 17.99
N ALA A 226 2.92 2.65 18.94
CA ALA A 226 4.15 2.12 19.52
C ALA A 226 3.93 0.78 20.24
N LEU A 227 2.89 0.69 21.08
CA LEU A 227 2.53 -0.54 21.78
C LEU A 227 2.23 -1.68 20.79
N SER A 228 1.52 -1.42 19.69
CA SER A 228 1.23 -2.45 18.68
C SER A 228 2.49 -3.04 18.02
N VAL A 229 3.57 -2.25 17.90
CA VAL A 229 4.87 -2.70 17.38
C VAL A 229 5.63 -3.52 18.43
N ILE A 230 5.60 -3.09 19.68
CA ILE A 230 6.31 -3.78 20.76
C ILE A 230 5.46 -4.88 21.43
N GLN A 231 4.31 -5.25 20.86
CA GLN A 231 3.49 -6.37 21.30
C GLN A 231 3.31 -7.44 20.19
N GLN A 232 4.25 -7.49 19.24
CA GLN A 232 4.27 -8.53 18.20
C GLN A 232 4.60 -9.91 18.80
N ILE A 233 3.94 -10.96 18.29
CA ILE A 233 4.15 -12.34 18.73
C ILE A 233 5.38 -12.98 18.07
N ASP A 234 6.11 -13.80 18.81
CA ASP A 234 7.29 -14.58 18.35
C ASP A 234 8.40 -13.78 17.63
N VAL A 235 8.35 -12.45 17.70
CA VAL A 235 9.29 -11.54 17.05
C VAL A 235 9.74 -10.51 18.06
N ASN A 236 11.06 -10.39 18.21
CA ASN A 236 11.64 -9.37 19.05
C ASN A 236 11.87 -8.09 18.24
N THR A 237 11.32 -6.98 18.73
CA THR A 237 11.34 -5.69 18.04
C THR A 237 12.19 -4.69 18.80
N GLU A 238 13.00 -3.91 18.07
CA GLU A 238 13.40 -2.58 18.49
C GLU A 238 12.56 -1.57 17.69
N LEU A 239 11.90 -0.65 18.38
CA LEU A 239 11.16 0.46 17.79
C LEU A 239 12.02 1.72 17.90
N ILE A 240 12.27 2.34 16.76
CA ILE A 240 13.02 3.59 16.63
C ILE A 240 12.04 4.68 16.25
N ILE A 241 11.74 5.57 17.20
CA ILE A 241 10.80 6.67 17.02
C ILE A 241 11.58 7.95 16.71
N ILE A 242 11.35 8.54 15.55
CA ILE A 242 11.90 9.84 15.18
C ILE A 242 10.80 10.89 15.29
N ASP A 243 10.91 11.76 16.30
CA ASP A 243 10.05 12.94 16.44
C ASP A 243 10.58 14.04 15.51
N ASP A 244 9.82 14.34 14.46
CA ASP A 244 10.15 15.28 13.39
C ASP A 244 9.82 16.72 13.78
N GLY A 245 10.24 17.11 15.00
CA GLY A 245 10.07 18.46 15.53
C GLY A 245 8.64 18.79 15.99
N SER A 246 7.95 17.86 16.67
CA SER A 246 6.58 18.11 17.14
C SER A 246 6.51 19.28 18.12
N THR A 247 5.39 20.00 18.06
CA THR A 247 5.08 21.18 18.90
C THR A 247 4.02 20.89 19.97
N ASP A 248 3.40 19.72 19.92
CA ASP A 248 2.41 19.26 20.89
C ASP A 248 3.02 18.30 21.94
N ASN A 249 2.16 17.57 22.67
CA ASN A 249 2.58 16.61 23.69
C ASN A 249 3.25 15.34 23.16
N THR A 250 3.47 15.21 21.85
CA THR A 250 4.03 13.98 21.23
C THR A 250 5.36 13.59 21.85
N TRP A 251 6.31 14.52 21.96
CA TRP A 251 7.65 14.22 22.49
C TRP A 251 7.60 13.72 23.94
N LYS A 252 6.72 14.32 24.76
CA LYS A 252 6.53 13.89 26.15
C LYS A 252 6.10 12.42 26.22
N ILE A 253 5.09 12.04 25.43
CA ILE A 253 4.58 10.67 25.38
C ILE A 253 5.65 9.69 24.89
N ILE A 254 6.49 10.10 23.92
CA ILE A 254 7.60 9.28 23.43
C ILE A 254 8.64 9.02 24.52
N CYS A 255 8.98 10.04 25.32
CA CYS A 255 9.89 9.88 26.45
C CYS A 255 9.31 8.91 27.51
N GLU A 256 8.03 9.02 27.84
CA GLU A 256 7.33 8.10 28.75
C GLU A 256 7.39 6.66 28.21
N LEU A 257 7.06 6.44 26.93
CA LEU A 257 7.16 5.13 26.27
C LEU A 257 8.58 4.54 26.34
N GLN A 258 9.61 5.36 26.13
CA GLN A 258 10.99 4.90 26.25
C GLN A 258 11.34 4.51 27.69
N GLN A 259 10.85 5.24 28.70
CA GLN A 259 11.05 4.90 30.11
C GLN A 259 10.32 3.62 30.51
N GLU A 260 9.10 3.41 30.00
CA GLU A 260 8.30 2.20 30.23
C GLU A 260 8.91 0.97 29.53
N HIS A 261 9.56 1.16 28.38
CA HIS A 261 10.08 0.08 27.53
C HIS A 261 11.52 0.30 27.03
N PRO A 262 12.51 0.50 27.93
CA PRO A 262 13.87 0.94 27.57
C PRO A 262 14.66 -0.07 26.73
N THR A 263 14.28 -1.34 26.77
CA THR A 263 14.90 -2.41 25.97
C THR A 263 14.35 -2.51 24.56
N HIS A 264 13.14 -1.98 24.32
CA HIS A 264 12.44 -2.08 23.03
C HIS A 264 12.35 -0.75 22.31
N ILE A 265 12.33 0.38 23.01
CA ILE A 265 12.09 1.69 22.42
C ILE A 265 13.35 2.55 22.50
N ARG A 266 13.72 3.13 21.37
CA ARG A 266 14.73 4.18 21.24
C ARG A 266 14.09 5.34 20.52
N CYS A 267 14.33 6.56 20.95
CA CYS A 267 13.80 7.73 20.28
C CYS A 267 14.87 8.78 19.97
N LYS A 268 14.56 9.66 19.01
CA LYS A 268 15.36 10.84 18.69
C LYS A 268 14.42 11.98 18.29
N ARG A 269 14.61 13.14 18.92
CA ARG A 269 13.94 14.38 18.53
C ARG A 269 14.77 15.18 17.54
N LEU A 270 14.12 15.71 16.51
CA LEU A 270 14.70 16.66 15.58
C LEU A 270 14.36 18.09 16.01
N ILE A 271 15.23 19.04 15.65
CA ILE A 271 15.07 20.45 16.03
C ILE A 271 13.92 21.09 15.25
N THR A 272 13.76 20.71 13.98
CA THR A 272 12.74 21.22 13.06
C THR A 272 12.15 20.07 12.27
N ASN A 273 10.92 20.25 11.79
CA ASN A 273 10.29 19.33 10.85
C ASN A 273 11.03 19.34 9.51
N ILE A 274 11.53 18.19 9.10
CA ILE A 274 12.23 17.98 7.81
C ILE A 274 11.49 17.00 6.89
N GLY A 275 10.31 16.53 7.30
CA GLY A 275 9.47 15.61 6.56
C GLY A 275 9.78 14.13 6.82
N THR A 276 8.73 13.31 6.70
CA THR A 276 8.75 11.89 7.08
C THR A 276 9.88 11.09 6.42
N TYR A 277 10.20 11.29 5.14
CA TYR A 277 11.22 10.46 4.49
C TYR A 277 12.65 10.84 4.89
N ASN A 278 12.91 12.11 5.19
CA ASN A 278 14.16 12.54 5.81
C ASN A 278 14.30 11.95 7.23
N ALA A 279 13.23 12.00 8.01
CA ALA A 279 13.17 11.37 9.32
C ALA A 279 13.33 9.84 9.23
N LYS A 280 12.73 9.16 8.23
CA LYS A 280 12.89 7.71 7.98
C LYS A 280 14.34 7.38 7.64
N ASN A 281 15.05 8.21 6.87
CA ASN A 281 16.50 8.04 6.61
C ASN A 281 17.35 8.17 7.88
N ILE A 282 17.02 9.10 8.79
CA ILE A 282 17.64 9.15 10.12
C ILE A 282 17.38 7.86 10.89
N GLY A 283 16.14 7.37 10.89
CA GLY A 283 15.77 6.10 11.51
C GLY A 283 16.54 4.89 10.94
N LEU A 284 16.69 4.81 9.61
CA LEU A 284 17.43 3.75 8.92
C LEU A 284 18.87 3.62 9.41
N ARG A 285 19.54 4.75 9.68
CA ARG A 285 20.92 4.78 10.21
C ARG A 285 21.02 4.29 11.65
N LEU A 286 19.92 4.32 12.40
CA LEU A 286 19.86 3.88 13.80
C LEU A 286 19.49 2.40 13.96
N CYS A 287 18.99 1.75 12.91
CA CYS A 287 18.59 0.33 12.90
C CYS A 287 19.79 -0.61 13.07
N ARG A 288 19.67 -1.59 13.96
CA ARG A 288 20.73 -2.57 14.26
C ARG A 288 20.37 -3.99 13.83
N SER A 289 19.09 -4.32 13.80
CA SER A 289 18.57 -5.67 13.54
C SER A 289 18.77 -6.14 12.10
N ASP A 290 18.65 -7.45 11.86
CA ASP A 290 18.83 -8.05 10.52
C ASP A 290 17.72 -7.66 9.53
N TYR A 291 16.54 -7.36 10.06
CA TYR A 291 15.39 -6.92 9.30
C TYR A 291 14.98 -5.50 9.69
N ILE A 292 14.50 -4.73 8.72
CA ILE A 292 13.90 -3.40 8.94
C ILE A 292 12.44 -3.46 8.53
N ALA A 293 11.58 -2.82 9.31
CA ALA A 293 10.19 -2.55 8.98
C ALA A 293 9.83 -1.07 9.18
N PHE A 294 8.69 -0.66 8.63
CA PHE A 294 8.12 0.66 8.88
C PHE A 294 6.70 0.53 9.46
N GLN A 295 6.26 1.62 10.09
CA GLN A 295 4.89 1.87 10.51
C GLN A 295 4.71 3.37 10.77
N ASP A 296 3.56 3.93 10.40
CA ASP A 296 3.24 5.32 10.71
C ASP A 296 2.69 5.43 12.15
N ALA A 297 2.84 6.61 12.76
CA ALA A 297 2.59 6.82 14.19
C ALA A 297 1.10 6.85 14.59
N ASP A 298 0.21 6.76 13.61
CA ASP A 298 -1.23 6.66 13.73
C ASP A 298 -1.77 5.32 13.21
N ASP A 299 -0.91 4.37 12.84
CA ASP A 299 -1.31 3.03 12.41
C ASP A 299 -1.20 2.01 13.56
N TRP A 300 -2.03 0.97 13.52
CA TRP A 300 -1.97 -0.17 14.44
C TRP A 300 -1.58 -1.46 13.73
N SER A 301 -0.60 -2.18 14.28
CA SER A 301 -0.18 -3.49 13.78
C SER A 301 -0.88 -4.65 14.47
N HIS A 302 -1.41 -5.57 13.67
CA HIS A 302 -1.84 -6.86 14.17
C HIS A 302 -0.63 -7.62 14.78
N PRO A 303 -0.78 -8.35 15.90
CA PRO A 303 0.36 -8.99 16.60
C PRO A 303 1.15 -9.98 15.75
N GLU A 304 0.51 -10.56 14.74
CA GLU A 304 1.12 -11.51 13.83
C GLU A 304 1.82 -10.87 12.61
N ARG A 305 1.73 -9.55 12.43
CA ARG A 305 2.24 -8.86 11.22
C ARG A 305 3.71 -9.20 10.96
N LEU A 306 4.56 -8.94 11.95
CA LEU A 306 5.99 -9.16 11.79
C LEU A 306 6.35 -10.64 11.80
N LYS A 307 5.65 -11.48 12.59
CA LYS A 307 5.88 -12.95 12.59
C LYS A 307 5.73 -13.52 11.19
N ARG A 308 4.66 -13.15 10.49
CA ARG A 308 4.37 -13.63 9.13
C ARG A 308 5.38 -13.12 8.11
N ALA A 309 5.79 -11.85 8.22
CA ALA A 309 6.82 -11.29 7.36
C ALA A 309 8.17 -11.99 7.55
N ILE A 310 8.63 -12.14 8.80
CA ILE A 310 9.91 -12.76 9.13
C ILE A 310 9.94 -14.24 8.79
N THR A 311 8.86 -14.98 9.10
CA THR A 311 8.74 -16.39 8.71
C THR A 311 8.87 -16.56 7.19
N TRP A 312 8.26 -15.66 6.41
CA TRP A 312 8.41 -15.71 4.95
C TRP A 312 9.84 -15.42 4.51
N LEU A 313 10.50 -14.40 5.07
CA LEU A 313 11.88 -14.04 4.73
C LEU A 313 12.87 -15.15 5.10
N GLN A 314 12.69 -15.82 6.25
CA GLN A 314 13.59 -16.86 6.74
C GLN A 314 13.53 -18.18 5.96
N LYS A 315 12.41 -18.46 5.28
CA LYS A 315 12.26 -19.66 4.43
C LYS A 315 13.28 -19.75 3.29
N SER A 316 13.93 -18.67 2.89
CA SER A 316 15.00 -18.68 1.89
C SER A 316 15.85 -17.41 1.95
N SER A 317 17.18 -17.54 1.81
CA SER A 317 18.10 -16.41 1.64
C SER A 317 17.84 -15.62 0.35
N GLN A 318 17.13 -16.19 -0.62
CA GLN A 318 16.74 -15.48 -1.84
C GLN A 318 15.58 -14.50 -1.62
N ARG A 319 14.88 -14.55 -0.50
CA ARG A 319 13.76 -13.64 -0.21
C ARG A 319 14.26 -12.37 0.46
N VAL A 320 13.92 -11.21 -0.09
CA VAL A 320 14.54 -9.92 0.25
C VAL A 320 13.59 -9.00 0.99
N ALA A 321 12.36 -8.89 0.50
CA ALA A 321 11.39 -7.92 1.00
C ALA A 321 9.96 -8.47 0.93
N VAL A 322 9.11 -8.04 1.84
CA VAL A 322 7.70 -8.41 1.89
C VAL A 322 6.87 -7.24 2.37
N THR A 323 5.71 -7.05 1.77
CA THR A 323 4.65 -6.15 2.26
C THR A 323 3.40 -6.96 2.53
N CYS A 324 2.46 -6.44 3.31
CA CYS A 324 1.12 -6.98 3.45
C CYS A 324 0.07 -5.94 3.05
N ARG A 325 -1.20 -6.23 3.34
CA ARG A 325 -2.31 -5.31 3.10
C ARG A 325 -2.71 -4.58 4.38
N TYR A 326 -3.44 -3.49 4.21
CA TYR A 326 -4.05 -2.73 5.28
C TYR A 326 -5.53 -2.47 4.97
N VAL A 327 -6.28 -2.03 5.96
CA VAL A 327 -7.59 -1.41 5.81
C VAL A 327 -7.57 -0.06 6.52
N ARG A 328 -8.32 0.94 6.03
CA ARG A 328 -8.43 2.21 6.74
C ARG A 328 -9.54 2.16 7.79
N LEU A 329 -9.29 2.85 8.89
CA LEU A 329 -10.26 3.12 9.95
C LEU A 329 -10.30 4.63 10.17
N ASN A 330 -11.49 5.23 10.20
CA ASN A 330 -11.63 6.63 10.57
C ASN A 330 -11.95 6.77 12.08
N GLU A 331 -12.05 8.01 12.55
CA GLU A 331 -12.29 8.30 13.96
C GLU A 331 -13.70 7.87 14.43
N ASP A 332 -14.63 7.62 13.51
CA ASP A 332 -16.00 7.16 13.79
C ASP A 332 -16.14 5.63 13.76
N SER A 333 -15.02 4.91 13.80
CA SER A 333 -15.00 3.45 13.72
C SER A 333 -15.59 2.89 12.42
N ILE A 334 -15.45 3.65 11.32
CA ILE A 334 -15.85 3.24 9.99
C ILE A 334 -14.62 2.75 9.24
N PHE A 335 -14.70 1.51 8.76
CA PHE A 335 -13.72 0.94 7.87
C PHE A 335 -13.97 1.43 6.44
N HIS A 336 -12.93 1.84 5.72
CA HIS A 336 -13.10 2.35 4.35
C HIS A 336 -11.88 2.13 3.47
N SER A 337 -12.06 2.45 2.19
CA SER A 337 -11.02 2.44 1.17
C SER A 337 -11.36 3.50 0.10
N PRO A 338 -10.35 4.14 -0.52
CA PRO A 338 -10.57 5.01 -1.68
C PRO A 338 -11.21 4.28 -2.86
N ALA A 339 -10.89 2.99 -3.03
CA ALA A 339 -11.66 2.10 -3.88
C ALA A 339 -12.72 1.45 -2.99
N ILE A 340 -13.99 1.77 -3.16
CA ILE A 340 -15.09 1.34 -2.30
C ILE A 340 -15.03 -0.17 -2.04
N TRP A 341 -14.59 -0.94 -3.03
CA TRP A 341 -14.25 -2.36 -2.90
C TRP A 341 -13.10 -2.78 -3.84
N PRO A 342 -12.25 -3.76 -3.47
CA PRO A 342 -12.10 -4.36 -2.15
C PRO A 342 -11.61 -3.34 -1.11
N MET A 343 -12.01 -3.54 0.15
CA MET A 343 -11.62 -2.64 1.25
C MET A 343 -10.14 -2.80 1.60
N ARG A 344 -9.60 -4.02 1.46
CA ARG A 344 -8.17 -4.26 1.66
C ARG A 344 -7.32 -3.61 0.58
N GLN A 345 -6.35 -2.82 0.98
CA GLN A 345 -5.42 -2.16 0.08
C GLN A 345 -4.00 -2.63 0.32
N TRP A 346 -3.18 -2.65 -0.74
CA TRP A 346 -1.75 -2.83 -0.59
C TRP A 346 -1.13 -1.53 -0.06
N SER A 347 -0.22 -1.61 0.92
CA SER A 347 0.55 -0.46 1.39
C SER A 347 2.04 -0.74 1.38
N PRO A 348 2.86 0.13 0.76
CA PRO A 348 4.31 0.08 0.89
C PRO A 348 4.80 0.40 2.31
N ASN A 349 3.98 1.04 3.17
CA ASN A 349 4.34 1.31 4.57
C ASN A 349 4.46 0.03 5.43
N THR A 350 3.90 -1.08 4.97
CA THR A 350 4.02 -2.39 5.65
C THR A 350 5.34 -3.12 5.34
N LEU A 351 6.22 -2.51 4.54
CA LEU A 351 7.43 -3.13 4.04
C LEU A 351 8.33 -3.63 5.18
N VAL A 352 8.71 -4.92 5.09
CA VAL A 352 9.74 -5.57 5.89
C VAL A 352 10.82 -6.12 4.96
N PHE A 353 12.09 -5.86 5.24
CA PHE A 353 13.17 -6.27 4.35
C PHE A 353 14.48 -6.62 5.06
N ARG A 354 15.35 -7.39 4.38
CA ARG A 354 16.71 -7.71 4.83
C ARG A 354 17.60 -6.46 4.80
N ARG A 355 18.00 -5.97 5.97
CA ARG A 355 18.72 -4.70 6.13
C ARG A 355 19.98 -4.62 5.25
N ARG A 356 20.90 -5.57 5.40
CA ARG A 356 22.20 -5.54 4.70
C ARG A 356 22.05 -5.59 3.17
N GLU A 357 21.20 -6.47 2.67
CA GLU A 357 20.97 -6.62 1.22
C GLU A 357 20.37 -5.37 0.61
N VAL A 358 19.30 -4.84 1.20
CA VAL A 358 18.61 -3.67 0.64
C VAL A 358 19.43 -2.40 0.82
N LEU A 359 19.97 -2.11 2.02
CA LEU A 359 20.69 -0.84 2.23
C LEU A 359 21.99 -0.73 1.42
N SER A 360 22.66 -1.87 1.13
CA SER A 360 23.86 -1.86 0.28
C SER A 360 23.55 -1.53 -1.19
N LYS A 361 22.37 -1.90 -1.70
CA LYS A 361 21.99 -1.72 -3.12
C LYS A 361 21.02 -0.57 -3.38
N ILE A 362 20.18 -0.23 -2.42
CA ILE A 362 19.08 0.75 -2.55
C ILE A 362 19.38 2.01 -1.74
N GLY A 363 20.03 1.89 -0.59
CA GLY A 363 20.32 3.03 0.28
C GLY A 363 19.07 3.60 0.96
N GLY A 364 18.92 4.93 0.98
CA GLY A 364 17.81 5.62 1.65
C GLY A 364 16.58 5.88 0.78
N PHE A 365 15.54 6.45 1.38
CA PHE A 365 14.38 7.04 0.70
C PHE A 365 14.77 8.30 -0.07
N ASP A 366 14.00 8.60 -1.13
CA ASP A 366 14.02 9.92 -1.75
C ASP A 366 13.49 10.98 -0.76
N THR A 367 14.12 12.14 -0.70
CA THR A 367 13.86 13.20 0.28
C THR A 367 12.77 14.15 -0.20
N VAL A 368 11.65 13.59 -0.66
CA VAL A 368 10.46 14.34 -1.09
C VAL A 368 9.43 14.43 0.03
N GLN A 369 8.28 15.06 -0.21
CA GLN A 369 7.20 15.16 0.79
C GLN A 369 6.26 13.95 0.78
N VAL A 370 5.97 13.37 -0.39
CA VAL A 370 4.99 12.28 -0.55
C VAL A 370 5.42 11.24 -1.58
N GLY A 371 5.03 9.98 -1.35
CA GLY A 371 5.15 8.89 -2.32
C GLY A 371 6.49 8.18 -2.35
N ALA A 372 7.48 8.59 -1.55
CA ALA A 372 8.80 7.95 -1.54
C ALA A 372 8.77 6.52 -0.97
N ASP A 373 7.74 6.15 -0.21
CA ASP A 373 7.50 4.77 0.23
C ASP A 373 7.20 3.82 -0.95
N THR A 374 6.33 4.25 -1.85
CA THR A 374 6.03 3.56 -3.10
C THR A 374 7.28 3.49 -3.95
N GLU A 375 7.97 4.61 -4.13
CA GLU A 375 9.22 4.68 -4.88
C GLU A 375 10.29 3.72 -4.32
N TYR A 376 10.48 3.69 -3.00
CA TYR A 376 11.46 2.84 -2.33
C TYR A 376 11.14 1.35 -2.55
N PHE A 377 9.87 0.97 -2.42
CA PHE A 377 9.42 -0.38 -2.75
C PHE A 377 9.66 -0.72 -4.22
N GLU A 378 9.35 0.18 -5.14
CA GLU A 378 9.54 -0.03 -6.57
C GLU A 378 11.02 -0.14 -6.96
N ARG A 379 11.91 0.62 -6.31
CA ARG A 379 13.37 0.46 -6.47
C ARG A 379 13.85 -0.91 -5.99
N ILE A 380 13.40 -1.36 -4.82
CA ILE A 380 13.69 -2.72 -4.33
C ILE A 380 13.19 -3.74 -5.37
N ARG A 381 11.98 -3.56 -5.90
CA ARG A 381 11.40 -4.45 -6.92
C ARG A 381 12.17 -4.44 -8.23
N ALA A 382 12.62 -3.27 -8.69
CA ALA A 382 13.42 -3.13 -9.88
C ALA A 382 14.77 -3.87 -9.75
N VAL A 383 15.46 -3.70 -8.61
CA VAL A 383 16.79 -4.26 -8.37
C VAL A 383 16.75 -5.75 -7.99
N PHE A 384 15.83 -6.20 -7.15
CA PHE A 384 15.83 -7.59 -6.67
C PHE A 384 14.94 -8.51 -7.51
N GLY A 385 13.92 -7.96 -8.17
CA GLY A 385 12.98 -8.70 -8.99
C GLY A 385 11.83 -9.34 -8.21
N ASP A 386 10.73 -9.62 -8.90
CA ASP A 386 9.46 -10.03 -8.29
C ASP A 386 9.55 -11.37 -7.56
N LYS A 387 10.40 -12.30 -8.00
CA LYS A 387 10.55 -13.62 -7.37
C LYS A 387 11.16 -13.55 -5.96
N ARG A 388 11.87 -12.47 -5.65
CA ARG A 388 12.54 -12.25 -4.35
C ARG A 388 11.69 -11.41 -3.39
N ILE A 389 10.50 -10.99 -3.81
CA ILE A 389 9.61 -10.09 -3.07
C ILE A 389 8.22 -10.72 -2.97
N ALA A 390 7.51 -10.48 -1.87
CA ALA A 390 6.12 -10.88 -1.76
C ALA A 390 5.20 -9.73 -1.34
N ILE A 391 3.96 -9.80 -1.83
CA ILE A 391 2.84 -9.04 -1.30
C ILE A 391 1.89 -10.05 -0.66
N GLN A 392 1.90 -10.13 0.66
CA GLN A 392 1.02 -11.01 1.42
C GLN A 392 -0.41 -10.45 1.39
N ASN A 393 -1.39 -11.33 1.17
CA ASN A 393 -2.78 -10.92 0.98
C ASN A 393 -3.56 -10.66 2.28
N HIS A 394 -3.01 -11.00 3.44
CA HIS A 394 -3.65 -10.72 4.73
C HIS A 394 -3.53 -9.23 5.08
N VAL A 395 -4.52 -8.73 5.81
CA VAL A 395 -4.53 -7.39 6.42
C VAL A 395 -4.05 -7.51 7.86
N ALA A 396 -2.84 -7.04 8.10
CA ALA A 396 -2.23 -7.05 9.43
C ALA A 396 -1.86 -5.65 9.93
N LEU A 397 -2.49 -4.63 9.34
CA LEU A 397 -2.35 -3.23 9.73
C LEU A 397 -3.69 -2.51 9.57
N LEU A 398 -4.14 -1.82 10.61
CA LEU A 398 -5.24 -0.87 10.55
C LEU A 398 -4.62 0.52 10.41
N ALA A 399 -4.92 1.22 9.32
CA ALA A 399 -4.36 2.53 9.06
C ALA A 399 -5.36 3.62 9.40
N MET A 400 -5.02 4.55 10.29
CA MET A 400 -5.95 5.61 10.61
C MET A 400 -6.10 6.58 9.43
N SER A 401 -7.30 7.15 9.33
CA SER A 401 -7.64 8.19 8.37
C SER A 401 -8.13 9.40 9.13
N LEU A 402 -7.20 10.30 9.46
CA LEU A 402 -7.46 11.50 10.25
C LEU A 402 -7.68 12.69 9.32
N PRO A 403 -8.55 13.65 9.65
CA PRO A 403 -8.71 14.86 8.83
C PRO A 403 -7.39 15.61 8.56
N THR A 404 -6.42 15.50 9.47
CA THR A 404 -5.09 16.12 9.38
C THR A 404 -4.06 15.30 8.60
N SER A 405 -4.37 14.07 8.16
CA SER A 405 -3.42 13.25 7.42
C SER A 405 -3.04 13.91 6.09
N LEU A 406 -1.79 13.75 5.65
CA LEU A 406 -1.31 14.20 4.32
C LEU A 406 -2.14 13.67 3.14
N MET A 407 -2.93 12.63 3.39
CA MET A 407 -3.88 12.04 2.44
C MET A 407 -5.14 12.89 2.22
N HIS A 408 -5.49 13.81 3.12
CA HIS A 408 -6.63 14.71 2.95
C HIS A 408 -6.22 16.12 2.51
N ASN A 409 -4.91 16.39 2.44
CA ASN A 409 -4.41 17.66 1.92
C ASN A 409 -4.60 17.69 0.40
N PRO A 410 -5.30 18.69 -0.19
CA PRO A 410 -5.58 18.73 -1.63
C PRO A 410 -4.32 18.71 -2.51
N ASN A 411 -3.22 19.30 -2.04
CA ASN A 411 -1.97 19.39 -2.81
C ASN A 411 -1.16 18.09 -2.80
N THR A 412 -1.38 17.24 -1.80
CA THR A 412 -0.52 16.08 -1.52
C THR A 412 -1.28 14.80 -1.26
N GLY A 413 -2.61 14.80 -1.25
CA GLY A 413 -3.48 13.65 -0.96
C GLY A 413 -4.30 13.29 -2.19
N PRO A 414 -5.09 12.21 -2.13
CA PRO A 414 -6.23 12.06 -3.02
C PRO A 414 -7.41 12.95 -2.61
N ASP A 415 -8.12 13.51 -3.59
CA ASP A 415 -9.42 14.18 -3.42
C ASP A 415 -10.52 13.43 -4.18
N ALA A 416 -11.69 14.06 -4.34
CA ALA A 416 -12.80 13.50 -5.11
C ALA A 416 -12.44 13.19 -6.59
N THR A 417 -11.34 13.70 -7.11
CA THR A 417 -10.90 13.53 -8.51
C THR A 417 -9.79 12.50 -8.68
N GLY A 418 -9.15 12.04 -7.60
CA GLY A 418 -8.06 11.07 -7.62
C GLY A 418 -6.85 11.55 -6.84
N TYR A 419 -5.66 11.01 -7.12
CA TYR A 419 -4.42 11.51 -6.50
C TYR A 419 -4.11 12.94 -7.00
N SER A 420 -3.59 13.80 -6.12
CA SER A 420 -3.05 15.11 -6.51
C SER A 420 -2.04 15.03 -7.66
N SER A 421 -2.03 16.07 -8.50
CA SER A 421 -1.09 16.23 -9.62
C SER A 421 0.37 16.09 -9.16
N THR A 422 0.71 16.60 -7.98
CA THR A 422 2.02 16.44 -7.34
C THR A 422 2.41 14.97 -7.15
N ARG A 423 1.51 14.13 -6.60
CA ARG A 423 1.77 12.70 -6.42
C ARG A 423 1.90 11.98 -7.75
N ILE A 424 1.04 12.31 -8.71
CA ILE A 424 1.07 11.72 -10.05
C ILE A 424 2.39 12.04 -10.75
N ALA A 425 2.79 13.31 -10.77
CA ALA A 425 4.02 13.77 -11.39
C ALA A 425 5.26 13.12 -10.74
N TYR A 426 5.29 13.04 -9.40
CA TYR A 426 6.38 12.35 -8.70
C TYR A 426 6.41 10.85 -9.00
N ARG A 427 5.25 10.19 -9.05
CA ARG A 427 5.15 8.77 -9.39
C ARG A 427 5.65 8.50 -10.82
N GLU A 428 5.29 9.35 -11.78
CA GLU A 428 5.80 9.22 -13.15
C GLU A 428 7.32 9.48 -13.19
N LYS A 429 7.79 10.57 -12.58
CA LYS A 429 9.22 10.93 -12.53
C LYS A 429 10.07 9.82 -11.91
N SER A 430 9.62 9.23 -10.81
CA SER A 430 10.33 8.13 -10.15
C SER A 430 10.32 6.85 -10.98
N ALA A 431 9.19 6.51 -11.61
CA ALA A 431 9.11 5.37 -12.52
C ALA A 431 10.04 5.53 -13.75
N GLU A 432 10.09 6.74 -14.33
CA GLU A 432 11.00 7.10 -15.41
C GLU A 432 12.47 6.97 -15.00
N LYS A 433 12.84 7.50 -13.83
CA LYS A 433 14.21 7.36 -13.29
C LYS A 433 14.60 5.89 -13.10
N ILE A 434 13.68 5.06 -12.59
CA ILE A 434 13.90 3.62 -12.44
C ILE A 434 14.12 2.96 -13.80
N LEU A 435 13.27 3.26 -14.78
CA LEU A 435 13.35 2.69 -16.13
C LEU A 435 14.63 3.10 -16.85
N GLN A 436 14.98 4.39 -16.83
CA GLN A 436 16.22 4.91 -17.42
C GLN A 436 17.47 4.28 -16.80
N SER A 437 17.47 4.07 -15.48
CA SER A 437 18.59 3.42 -14.81
C SER A 437 18.75 1.96 -15.25
N ILE A 438 17.64 1.25 -15.50
CA ILE A 438 17.70 -0.12 -16.05
C ILE A 438 18.22 -0.10 -17.50
N GLU A 439 17.68 0.79 -18.35
CA GLU A 439 18.10 0.92 -19.75
C GLU A 439 19.60 1.29 -19.88
N SER A 440 20.12 2.09 -18.96
CA SER A 440 21.51 2.55 -18.93
C SER A 440 22.44 1.72 -18.02
N SER A 441 21.92 0.70 -17.32
CA SER A 441 22.67 -0.09 -16.33
C SER A 441 23.28 0.73 -15.18
N GLN A 442 22.64 1.85 -14.82
CA GLN A 442 23.02 2.66 -13.66
C GLN A 442 22.47 2.08 -12.34
N ASN A 443 23.17 2.36 -11.24
CA ASN A 443 22.73 1.94 -9.91
C ASN A 443 21.56 2.80 -9.41
N LEU A 444 20.59 2.17 -8.74
CA LEU A 444 19.40 2.81 -8.14
C LEU A 444 19.59 3.21 -6.66
N ARG A 445 20.84 3.18 -6.19
CA ARG A 445 21.19 3.50 -4.80
C ARG A 445 21.07 4.99 -4.52
N MET A 446 20.38 5.35 -3.44
CA MET A 446 20.34 6.71 -2.90
C MET A 446 21.23 6.84 -1.66
N PRO A 447 21.74 8.04 -1.34
CA PRO A 447 22.44 8.29 -0.09
C PRO A 447 21.60 7.92 1.14
N LEU A 448 22.28 7.57 2.23
CA LEU A 448 21.68 7.13 3.49
C LEU A 448 21.75 8.21 4.57
#